data_AF-A0A376BDP9-F1
#
_entry.id   AF-A0A376BDP9-F1
#
_cell.length_a   1.000
_cell.length_b   1.000
_cell.length_c   1.000
_cell.angle_alpha   90.00
_cell.angle_beta   90.00
_cell.angle_gamma   90.00
#
_symmetry.space_group_name_H-M   'P 1'
#
loop_
_entity.id
_entity.type
_entity.pdbx_description
1 polymer ?
#
loop_
_entity_poly.entity_id
_entity_poly.type
_entity_poly.pdbx_seq_one_letter_code
_entity_poly.pdbx_strand_id
1 'polypeptide(L)'
;MGNLNLINHLYLSENGRKIGTQLIKDFSINRSYNLGLFLNVNKCFDDREATLVWTQHYLDQHIYDDYEDVKRAFLAFFPDGAFMQF
;
A
#
# COMPACT_ATOMS: atom_id res chain seq x y z
N MET A 1 11.91 12.12 -11.96
CA MET A 1 12.46 10.82 -11.52
C MET A 1 12.11 10.63 -10.05
N GLY A 2 11.03 9.91 -9.75
CA GLY A 2 10.57 9.70 -8.38
C GLY A 2 11.50 8.75 -7.62
N ASN A 3 11.91 9.15 -6.43
CA ASN A 3 12.80 8.46 -5.49
C ASN A 3 12.58 6.93 -5.41
N LEU A 4 13.33 6.17 -6.21
CA LEU A 4 13.52 4.72 -6.02
C LEU A 4 14.32 4.41 -4.75
N ASN A 5 15.04 5.40 -4.19
CA ASN A 5 15.94 5.21 -3.06
C ASN A 5 15.25 4.98 -1.71
N LEU A 6 14.04 5.50 -1.47
CA LEU A 6 13.32 5.23 -0.21
C LEU A 6 12.80 3.78 -0.14
N ILE A 7 12.40 3.20 -1.28
CA ILE A 7 11.82 1.85 -1.37
C ILE A 7 12.87 0.75 -1.12
N ASN A 8 14.17 1.08 -1.17
CA ASN A 8 15.25 0.10 -0.94
C ASN A 8 15.54 -0.15 0.55
N HIS A 9 15.08 0.71 1.46
CA HIS A 9 15.25 0.49 2.91
C HIS A 9 14.17 -0.40 3.52
N LEU A 10 13.07 -0.59 2.81
CA LEU A 10 12.00 -1.49 3.22
C LEU A 10 12.35 -2.90 2.74
N TYR A 11 12.48 -3.86 3.66
CA TYR A 11 12.70 -5.28 3.35
C TYR A 11 11.43 -5.88 2.73
N LEU A 12 11.16 -5.52 1.46
CA LEU A 12 10.00 -5.98 0.69
C LEU A 12 10.42 -7.08 -0.29
N SER A 13 9.60 -8.12 -0.36
CA SER A 13 9.67 -9.13 -1.43
C SER A 13 9.43 -8.50 -2.81
N GLU A 14 9.86 -9.19 -3.88
CA GLU A 14 9.58 -8.73 -5.24
C GLU A 14 8.07 -8.63 -5.51
N ASN A 15 7.31 -9.62 -5.06
CA ASN A 15 5.85 -9.62 -5.21
C ASN A 15 5.19 -8.48 -4.42
N GLY A 16 5.58 -8.28 -3.16
CA GLY A 16 5.05 -7.18 -2.33
C GLY A 16 5.36 -5.80 -2.92
N ARG A 17 6.57 -5.63 -3.48
CA ARG A 17 6.94 -4.41 -4.21
C ARG A 17 6.09 -4.20 -5.45
N LYS A 18 5.86 -5.25 -6.25
CA LYS A 18 5.05 -5.20 -7.46
C LYS A 18 3.59 -4.82 -7.15
N ILE A 19 2.96 -5.55 -6.24
CA ILE A 19 1.55 -5.35 -5.86
C ILE A 19 1.37 -3.98 -5.17
N GLY A 20 2.23 -3.63 -4.21
CA GLY A 20 2.13 -2.35 -3.51
C GLY A 20 2.36 -1.15 -4.44
N THR A 21 3.26 -1.28 -5.42
CA THR A 21 3.44 -0.25 -6.46
C THR A 21 2.21 -0.14 -7.37
N GLN A 22 1.53 -1.26 -7.65
CA GLN A 22 0.29 -1.25 -8.43
C GLN A 22 -0.82 -0.52 -7.68
N LEU A 23 -1.02 -0.79 -6.38
CA LEU A 23 -1.98 -0.06 -5.53
C LEU A 23 -1.72 1.45 -5.54
N ILE A 24 -0.46 1.86 -5.37
CA ILE A 24 -0.08 3.28 -5.38
C ILE A 24 -0.48 3.96 -6.70
N LYS A 25 -0.33 3.26 -7.83
CA LYS A 25 -0.70 3.78 -9.15
C LYS A 25 -2.21 3.83 -9.32
N ASP A 26 -2.91 2.74 -9.04
CA ASP A 26 -4.36 2.62 -9.26
C ASP A 26 -5.15 3.61 -8.41
N PHE A 27 -4.73 3.88 -7.18
CA PHE A 27 -5.41 4.82 -6.27
C PHE A 27 -4.77 6.20 -6.24
N SER A 28 -3.85 6.51 -7.16
CA SER A 28 -3.14 7.79 -7.22
C SER A 28 -2.59 8.25 -5.86
N ILE A 29 -2.05 7.31 -5.08
CA ILE A 29 -1.60 7.55 -3.71
C ILE A 29 -0.45 8.56 -3.72
N ASN A 30 -0.76 9.76 -3.28
CA ASN A 30 0.19 10.83 -2.99
C ASN A 30 0.41 10.92 -1.47
N ARG A 31 1.32 11.78 -1.02
CA ARG A 31 1.79 11.84 0.38
C ARG A 31 0.90 12.67 1.33
N SER A 32 -0.39 12.81 1.03
CA SER A 32 -1.25 13.83 1.67
C SER A 32 -2.45 13.26 2.46
N TYR A 33 -2.66 11.94 2.44
CA TYR A 33 -3.84 11.27 2.95
C TYR A 33 -3.66 10.66 4.36
N ASN A 34 -2.44 10.62 4.89
CA ASN A 34 -2.10 10.00 6.19
C ASN A 34 -2.58 8.53 6.29
N LEU A 35 -2.40 7.77 5.21
CA LEU A 35 -2.80 6.36 5.09
C LEU A 35 -2.21 5.48 6.19
N GLY A 36 -1.06 5.86 6.75
CA GLY A 36 -0.45 5.13 7.86
C GLY A 36 -1.40 4.93 9.06
N LEU A 37 -2.29 5.89 9.31
CA LEU A 37 -3.29 5.81 10.38
C LEU A 37 -4.39 4.78 10.08
N PHE A 38 -4.82 4.68 8.82
CA PHE A 38 -5.87 3.75 8.40
C PHE A 38 -5.34 2.33 8.30
N LEU A 39 -4.15 2.17 7.73
CA LEU A 39 -3.51 0.87 7.47
C LEU A 39 -2.87 0.25 8.72
N ASN A 40 -2.95 0.92 9.87
CA ASN A 40 -2.34 0.50 11.14
C ASN A 40 -0.84 0.18 11.00
N VAL A 41 -0.12 0.99 10.24
CA VAL A 41 1.34 0.93 10.08
C VAL A 41 1.99 2.13 10.78
N ASN A 42 3.32 2.14 10.88
CA ASN A 42 4.02 3.21 11.57
C ASN A 42 3.69 4.58 10.95
N LYS A 43 3.23 5.52 11.77
CA LYS A 43 2.85 6.89 11.39
C LYS A 43 4.00 7.74 10.81
N CYS A 44 5.25 7.30 10.95
CA CYS A 44 6.40 7.98 10.37
C CYS A 44 6.55 7.71 8.87
N PHE A 45 5.86 6.70 8.33
CA PHE A 45 5.87 6.42 6.90
C PHE A 45 5.01 7.42 6.13
N ASP A 46 5.50 7.86 4.97
CA ASP A 46 4.63 8.53 4.00
C ASP A 46 3.57 7.55 3.44
N ASP A 47 2.53 8.05 2.80
CA ASP A 47 1.41 7.21 2.35
C ASP A 47 1.82 6.10 1.36
N ARG A 48 2.89 6.32 0.58
CA ARG A 48 3.41 5.31 -0.34
C ARG A 48 4.19 4.25 0.41
N GLU A 49 5.04 4.65 1.35
CA GLU A 49 5.74 3.73 2.24
C GLU A 49 4.75 2.92 3.08
N ALA A 50 3.73 3.57 3.64
CA ALA A 50 2.67 2.94 4.40
C ALA A 50 1.93 1.88 3.57
N THR A 51 1.60 2.21 2.32
CA THR A 51 0.96 1.25 1.38
C THR A 51 1.86 0.05 1.13
N LEU A 52 3.15 0.26 0.83
CA LEU A 52 4.10 -0.82 0.56
C LEU A 52 4.32 -1.74 1.76
N VAL A 53 4.49 -1.16 2.95
CA VAL A 53 4.68 -1.90 4.21
C VAL A 53 3.43 -2.72 4.53
N TRP A 54 2.25 -2.10 4.42
CA TRP A 54 0.99 -2.80 4.64
C TRP A 54 0.83 -3.97 3.65
N THR A 55 1.11 -3.76 2.37
CA THR A 55 1.03 -4.82 1.35
C THR A 55 1.94 -5.99 1.68
N GLN A 56 3.18 -5.73 2.10
CA GLN A 56 4.09 -6.81 2.49
C GLN A 56 3.56 -7.59 3.69
N HIS A 57 3.12 -6.90 4.75
CA HIS A 57 2.55 -7.55 5.93
C HIS A 57 1.30 -8.38 5.62
N TYR A 58 0.46 -7.90 4.71
CA TYR A 58 -0.72 -8.63 4.26
C TYR A 58 -0.31 -9.93 3.54
N LEU A 59 0.63 -9.84 2.58
CA LEU A 59 1.09 -10.99 1.80
C LEU A 59 1.91 -12.00 2.62
N ASP A 60 2.60 -11.56 3.67
CA ASP A 60 3.28 -12.47 4.61
C ASP A 60 2.29 -13.42 5.32
N GLN A 61 1.02 -13.00 5.42
CA GLN A 61 -0.07 -13.78 6.03
C GLN A 61 -0.96 -14.47 4.97
N HIS A 62 -0.93 -13.99 3.73
CA HIS A 62 -1.78 -14.42 2.62
C HIS A 62 -0.96 -14.69 1.36
N ILE A 63 -0.04 -15.64 1.44
CA ILE A 63 1.01 -15.88 0.41
C ILE A 63 0.49 -16.27 -0.98
N TYR A 64 -0.79 -16.64 -1.11
CA TYR A 64 -1.41 -17.03 -2.39
C TYR A 64 -2.34 -15.97 -2.97
N ASP A 65 -2.56 -14.85 -2.26
CA ASP A 65 -3.46 -13.81 -2.70
C ASP A 65 -2.88 -13.07 -3.92
N ASP A 66 -3.75 -12.80 -4.88
CA ASP A 66 -3.41 -12.03 -6.06
C ASP A 66 -3.66 -10.53 -5.86
N TYR A 67 -3.50 -9.76 -6.93
CA TYR A 67 -3.69 -8.31 -6.87
C TYR A 67 -5.13 -7.91 -6.46
N GLU A 68 -6.16 -8.60 -6.95
CA GLU A 68 -7.54 -8.23 -6.69
C GLU A 68 -7.96 -8.56 -5.25
N ASP A 69 -7.42 -9.64 -4.70
CA ASP A 69 -7.62 -9.98 -3.28
C ASP A 69 -6.97 -8.93 -2.37
N VAL A 70 -5.71 -8.57 -2.63
CA VAL A 70 -5.01 -7.53 -1.88
C VAL A 70 -5.70 -6.18 -2.02
N LYS A 71 -6.18 -5.82 -3.22
CA LYS A 71 -6.92 -4.59 -3.48
C LYS A 71 -8.22 -4.52 -2.69
N ARG A 72 -8.98 -5.63 -2.65
CA ARG A 72 -10.22 -5.71 -1.86
C ARG A 72 -9.93 -5.54 -0.37
N ALA A 73 -8.89 -6.22 0.13
CA ALA A 73 -8.47 -6.08 1.52
C ALA A 73 -8.00 -4.66 1.85
N PHE A 74 -7.25 -4.02 0.95
CA PHE A 74 -6.79 -2.64 1.09
C PHE A 74 -7.96 -1.67 1.23
N LEU A 75 -8.93 -1.77 0.31
CA LEU A 75 -10.12 -0.90 0.30
C LEU A 75 -10.99 -1.07 1.55
N ALA A 76 -11.00 -2.25 2.18
CA ALA A 76 -11.76 -2.50 3.40
C ALA A 76 -11.29 -1.67 4.61
N PHE A 77 -10.09 -1.07 4.57
CA PHE A 77 -9.61 -0.16 5.61
C PHE A 77 -10.22 1.25 5.54
N PHE A 78 -11.00 1.53 4.49
CA PHE A 78 -11.53 2.86 4.23
C PHE A 78 -13.07 2.83 4.23
N PRO A 79 -13.71 3.88 4.77
CA PRO A 79 -15.17 3.95 4.76
C PRO A 79 -15.70 4.02 3.34
N ASP A 80 -16.90 3.47 3.13
CA ASP A 80 -17.61 3.50 1.85
C ASP A 80 -17.64 4.94 1.30
N GLY A 81 -17.08 5.13 0.11
CA GLY A 81 -17.02 6.44 -0.56
C GLY A 81 -15.69 7.17 -0.49
N ALA A 82 -14.70 6.70 0.28
CA ALA A 82 -13.38 7.33 0.36
C ALA A 82 -12.62 7.37 -0.98
N PHE A 83 -12.94 6.45 -1.91
CA PHE A 83 -12.34 6.37 -3.25
C PHE A 83 -13.34 6.50 -4.40
N MET A 84 -14.58 6.94 -4.15
CA MET A 84 -15.64 7.11 -5.19
C MET A 84 -15.37 8.30 -6.16
N GLN A 85 -14.11 8.71 -6.35
CA GLN A 85 -13.75 9.79 -7.27
C GLN A 85 -12.46 9.47 -8.04
N PHE A 86 -12.46 8.42 -8.85
CA PHE A 86 -11.51 8.25 -9.96
C PHE A 86 -12.20 7.58 -11.16
#